data_AF-A0A0S6WZ61-F1
#
_entry.id   AF-A0A0S6WZ61-F1
#
_cell.length_a   1.000
_cell.length_b   1.000
_cell.length_c   1.000
_cell.angle_alpha   90.00
_cell.angle_beta   90.00
_cell.angle_gamma   90.00
#
_symmetry.space_group_name_H-M   'P 1'
#
loop_
_entity.id
_entity.type
_entity.pdbx_description
1 polymer ?
#
loop_
_entity_poly.entity_id
_entity_poly.type
_entity_poly.pdbx_seq_one_letter_code
_entity_poly.pdbx_strand_id
1 'polypeptide(L)'
;MTEVFEINIRHLRGLLAIHEHGSITAAGSLVNLSQPALTQGIAKLERQFGYTLFERRSGGMVPTAMGRIVIERIEAALKHLADSGQGLTNVFNNPERLMTMTQLRAFLALADAGSFAEAARSIAISQTAVHRAVGDLELVIGTDLVERRGRAVWLNAAGKKLARGSRLAVAEIQAALVDLALDSDSRSEMISFGALPLARPYIVPRAMADIAKEVPKASFKVLEGSWSELVEPLRDGAIDMIVGALRPHEIADLYQRPLLEDLLVVAAGSQHPLASVERPTMNQLRSYPWIVAPADAPLRAHWERFFAEGPRPETQIECGSVMIIGRLLTYSNLLTLLSPDQVALQIRSGLLTQIGEPLEGSRRMVGITTRRSWRPTATQRLFFEKLEEAARERTSNPDLTGTWI
;
A
#
# COMPACT_ATOMS: atom_id res chain seq x y z
N MET A 1 -7.97 10.43 -11.18
CA MET A 1 -8.90 9.54 -10.45
C MET A 1 -10.35 9.68 -10.89
N THR A 2 -10.81 10.80 -11.47
CA THR A 2 -12.23 10.96 -11.86
C THR A 2 -12.64 10.10 -13.07
N GLU A 3 -11.72 9.89 -14.03
CA GLU A 3 -11.98 9.15 -15.28
C GLU A 3 -12.40 7.70 -15.06
N VAL A 4 -11.82 7.01 -14.06
CA VAL A 4 -12.15 5.60 -13.77
C VAL A 4 -13.64 5.43 -13.44
N PHE A 5 -14.25 6.44 -12.79
CA PHE A 5 -15.66 6.39 -12.41
C PHE A 5 -16.62 6.69 -13.58
N GLU A 6 -16.11 7.07 -14.75
CA GLU A 6 -16.90 7.21 -15.98
C GLU A 6 -17.03 5.89 -16.77
N ILE A 7 -16.26 4.87 -16.39
CA ILE A 7 -16.33 3.53 -16.96
C ILE A 7 -17.61 2.85 -16.48
N ASN A 8 -18.28 2.12 -17.38
CA ASN A 8 -19.51 1.42 -17.03
C ASN A 8 -19.22 -0.04 -16.67
N ILE A 9 -19.51 -0.45 -15.43
CA ILE A 9 -19.29 -1.82 -14.93
C ILE A 9 -20.04 -2.87 -15.79
N ARG A 10 -21.22 -2.54 -16.31
CA ARG A 10 -21.96 -3.46 -17.19
C ARG A 10 -21.26 -3.65 -18.53
N HIS A 11 -20.61 -2.61 -19.07
CA HIS A 11 -19.79 -2.75 -20.28
C HIS A 11 -18.52 -3.57 -20.00
N LEU A 12 -17.91 -3.41 -18.82
CA LEU A 12 -16.78 -4.24 -18.39
C LEU A 12 -17.14 -5.73 -18.32
N ARG A 13 -18.34 -6.06 -17.81
CA ARG A 13 -18.88 -7.42 -17.87
C ARG A 13 -19.11 -7.90 -19.30
N GLY A 14 -19.63 -7.01 -20.15
CA GLY A 14 -19.81 -7.30 -21.57
C GLY A 14 -18.49 -7.64 -22.26
N LEU A 15 -17.41 -6.94 -21.91
CA LEU A 15 -16.06 -7.22 -22.39
C LEU A 15 -15.59 -8.64 -21.98
N LEU A 16 -15.78 -9.06 -20.72
CA LEU A 16 -15.41 -10.43 -20.31
C LEU A 16 -16.30 -11.48 -20.99
N ALA A 17 -17.60 -11.22 -21.15
CA ALA A 17 -18.51 -12.13 -21.83
C ALA A 17 -18.17 -12.30 -23.33
N ILE A 18 -17.67 -11.26 -24.00
CA ILE A 18 -17.16 -11.38 -25.37
C ILE A 18 -15.89 -12.24 -25.39
N HIS A 19 -14.99 -12.07 -24.43
CA HIS A 19 -13.79 -12.87 -24.31
C HIS A 19 -14.10 -14.36 -24.12
N GLU A 20 -15.06 -14.68 -23.25
CA GLU A 20 -15.45 -16.06 -22.92
C GLU A 20 -16.17 -16.77 -24.08
N HIS A 21 -17.05 -16.07 -24.80
CA HIS A 21 -17.92 -16.68 -25.82
C HIS A 21 -17.54 -16.38 -27.27
N GLY A 22 -16.58 -15.50 -27.52
CA GLY A 22 -16.15 -15.11 -28.87
C GLY A 22 -17.23 -14.42 -29.71
N SER A 23 -18.34 -13.97 -29.10
CA SER A 23 -19.50 -13.43 -29.81
C SER A 23 -20.14 -12.26 -29.08
N ILE A 24 -20.30 -11.12 -29.77
CA ILE A 24 -20.98 -9.93 -29.23
C ILE A 24 -22.46 -10.23 -28.96
N THR A 25 -23.12 -10.98 -29.86
CA THR A 25 -24.54 -11.31 -29.72
C THR A 25 -24.78 -12.18 -28.48
N ALA A 26 -23.96 -13.23 -28.30
CA ALA A 26 -24.06 -14.10 -27.13
C ALA A 26 -23.75 -13.34 -25.83
N ALA A 27 -22.70 -12.52 -25.84
CA ALA A 27 -22.31 -11.70 -24.71
C ALA A 27 -23.41 -10.69 -24.30
N GLY A 28 -24.08 -10.06 -25.27
CA GLY A 28 -25.18 -9.12 -25.02
C GLY A 28 -26.30 -9.74 -24.20
N SER A 29 -26.74 -10.94 -24.61
CA SER A 29 -27.77 -11.70 -23.89
C SER A 29 -27.38 -12.00 -22.44
N LEU A 30 -26.12 -12.32 -22.17
CA LEU A 30 -25.63 -12.66 -20.82
C LEU A 30 -25.58 -11.45 -19.88
N VAL A 31 -25.32 -10.26 -20.41
CA VAL A 31 -25.23 -9.02 -19.61
C VAL A 31 -26.49 -8.15 -19.69
N ASN A 32 -27.59 -8.71 -20.20
CA ASN A 32 -28.87 -8.04 -20.40
C ASN A 32 -28.74 -6.72 -21.21
N LEU A 33 -27.99 -6.77 -22.31
CA LEU A 33 -27.85 -5.68 -23.28
C LEU A 33 -28.21 -6.17 -24.68
N SER A 34 -28.84 -5.30 -25.48
CA SER A 34 -28.98 -5.56 -26.90
C SER A 34 -27.60 -5.57 -27.58
N GLN A 35 -27.46 -6.29 -28.68
CA GLN A 35 -26.21 -6.32 -29.43
C GLN A 35 -25.73 -4.90 -29.84
N PRO A 36 -26.57 -3.99 -30.37
CA PRO A 36 -26.13 -2.62 -30.67
C PRO A 36 -25.66 -1.86 -29.43
N ALA A 37 -26.31 -2.04 -28.28
CA ALA A 37 -25.93 -1.40 -27.03
C ALA A 37 -24.57 -1.92 -26.52
N LEU A 38 -24.33 -3.23 -26.60
CA LEU A 38 -23.03 -3.80 -26.22
C LEU A 38 -21.92 -3.36 -27.18
N THR A 39 -22.15 -3.36 -28.50
CA THR A 39 -21.18 -2.86 -29.49
C THR A 39 -20.80 -1.40 -29.19
N GLN A 40 -21.78 -0.53 -28.93
CA GLN A 40 -21.52 0.86 -28.55
C GLN A 40 -20.77 0.97 -27.21
N GLY A 41 -21.11 0.11 -26.25
CA GLY A 41 -20.45 0.03 -24.95
C GLY A 41 -18.98 -0.33 -25.07
N ILE A 42 -18.63 -1.34 -25.88
CA ILE A 42 -17.25 -1.72 -26.18
C ILE A 42 -16.52 -0.60 -26.92
N ALA A 43 -17.11 -0.01 -27.94
CA ALA A 43 -16.50 1.12 -28.65
C ALA A 43 -16.23 2.32 -27.72
N LYS A 44 -17.07 2.52 -26.69
CA LYS A 44 -16.82 3.52 -25.65
C LYS A 44 -15.61 3.13 -24.77
N LEU A 45 -15.53 1.87 -24.33
CA LEU A 45 -14.37 1.38 -23.57
C LEU A 45 -13.08 1.53 -24.39
N GLU A 46 -13.08 1.13 -25.66
CA GLU A 46 -11.93 1.28 -26.56
C GLU A 46 -11.46 2.74 -26.67
N ARG A 47 -12.38 3.71 -26.73
CA ARG A 47 -12.02 5.14 -26.69
C ARG A 47 -11.44 5.57 -25.34
N GLN A 48 -11.96 5.05 -24.22
CA GLN A 48 -11.48 5.40 -22.88
C GLN A 48 -10.08 4.80 -22.59
N PHE A 49 -9.85 3.56 -23.04
CA PHE A 49 -8.55 2.89 -22.95
C PHE A 49 -7.55 3.36 -24.02
N GLY A 50 -8.04 3.85 -25.16
CA GLY A 50 -7.21 4.36 -26.27
C GLY A 50 -6.82 3.30 -27.31
N TYR A 51 -7.31 2.06 -27.20
CA TYR A 51 -6.92 0.94 -28.06
C TYR A 51 -8.12 0.10 -28.47
N THR A 52 -8.03 -0.52 -29.64
CA THR A 52 -8.93 -1.60 -30.05
C THR A 52 -8.69 -2.83 -29.17
N LEU A 53 -9.72 -3.28 -28.47
CA LEU A 53 -9.63 -4.38 -27.51
C LEU A 53 -9.97 -5.73 -28.16
N PHE A 54 -10.80 -5.72 -29.20
CA PHE A 54 -11.18 -6.92 -29.94
C PHE A 54 -11.06 -6.73 -31.45
N GLU A 55 -10.67 -7.79 -32.14
CA GLU A 55 -10.68 -7.89 -33.59
C GLU A 55 -11.67 -8.96 -34.05
N ARG A 56 -12.31 -8.72 -35.19
CA ARG A 56 -13.22 -9.69 -35.81
C ARG A 56 -12.43 -10.64 -36.71
N ARG A 57 -12.48 -11.93 -36.42
CA ARG A 57 -11.92 -13.01 -37.24
C ARG A 57 -13.03 -13.94 -37.74
N SER A 58 -12.68 -14.87 -38.65
CA SER A 58 -13.61 -15.87 -39.20
C SER A 58 -14.30 -16.73 -38.13
N GLY A 59 -13.65 -16.92 -36.98
CA GLY A 59 -14.18 -17.66 -35.83
C GLY A 59 -14.86 -16.83 -34.73
N GLY A 60 -15.07 -15.52 -34.93
CA GLY A 60 -15.68 -14.63 -33.94
C GLY A 60 -14.80 -13.47 -33.51
N MET A 61 -15.09 -12.89 -32.34
CA MET A 61 -14.31 -11.81 -31.74
C MET A 61 -13.17 -12.39 -30.91
N VAL A 62 -11.95 -11.91 -31.15
CA VAL A 62 -10.74 -12.34 -30.44
C VAL A 62 -10.08 -11.11 -29.79
N PRO A 63 -9.61 -11.19 -28.54
CA PRO A 63 -8.95 -10.06 -27.90
C PRO A 63 -7.58 -9.78 -28.55
N THR A 64 -7.29 -8.49 -28.76
CA THR A 64 -5.97 -8.01 -29.16
C THR A 64 -4.97 -8.19 -28.00
N ALA A 65 -3.68 -7.92 -28.24
CA ALA A 65 -2.68 -7.95 -27.15
C ALA A 65 -3.04 -6.96 -26.02
N MET A 66 -3.46 -5.75 -26.37
CA MET A 66 -3.95 -4.75 -25.40
C MET A 66 -5.26 -5.20 -24.75
N GLY A 67 -6.15 -5.81 -25.53
CA GLY A 67 -7.39 -6.41 -25.03
C GLY A 67 -7.15 -7.42 -23.91
N ARG A 68 -6.16 -8.30 -24.03
CA ARG A 68 -5.81 -9.29 -22.99
C ARG A 68 -5.37 -8.65 -21.68
N ILE A 69 -4.52 -7.62 -21.75
CA ILE A 69 -4.07 -6.88 -20.57
C ILE A 69 -5.27 -6.26 -19.84
N VAL A 70 -6.20 -5.64 -20.57
CA VAL A 70 -7.43 -5.08 -19.99
C VAL A 70 -8.29 -6.18 -19.40
N ILE A 71 -8.52 -7.28 -20.11
CA ILE A 71 -9.33 -8.41 -19.63
C ILE A 71 -8.82 -8.93 -18.28
N GLU A 72 -7.52 -9.18 -18.14
CA GLU A 72 -6.93 -9.69 -16.89
C GLU A 72 -7.14 -8.75 -15.70
N ARG A 73 -7.04 -7.44 -15.93
CA ARG A 73 -7.28 -6.40 -14.93
C ARG A 73 -8.76 -6.29 -14.56
N ILE A 74 -9.64 -6.31 -15.55
CA ILE A 74 -11.09 -6.21 -15.36
C ILE A 74 -11.64 -7.45 -14.66
N GLU A 75 -11.12 -8.64 -14.95
CA GLU A 75 -11.46 -9.87 -14.25
C GLU A 75 -11.12 -9.76 -12.75
N ALA A 76 -9.92 -9.29 -12.41
CA ALA A 76 -9.54 -9.05 -11.01
C ALA A 76 -10.40 -7.97 -10.35
N ALA A 77 -10.72 -6.88 -11.07
CA ALA A 77 -11.57 -5.82 -10.55
C ALA A 77 -12.97 -6.34 -10.19
N LEU A 78 -13.61 -7.10 -11.10
CA LEU A 78 -14.93 -7.66 -10.86
C LEU A 78 -14.90 -8.75 -9.78
N LYS A 79 -13.80 -9.51 -9.68
CA LYS A 79 -13.59 -10.47 -8.59
C LYS A 79 -13.53 -9.78 -7.23
N HIS A 80 -12.83 -8.65 -7.09
CA HIS A 80 -12.81 -7.88 -5.84
C HIS A 80 -14.20 -7.39 -5.42
N LEU A 81 -15.02 -6.93 -6.39
CA LEU A 81 -16.41 -6.56 -6.11
C LEU A 81 -17.24 -7.78 -5.66
N ALA A 82 -17.13 -8.91 -6.37
CA ALA A 82 -17.83 -10.14 -6.04
C ALA A 82 -17.47 -10.66 -4.64
N ASP A 83 -16.18 -10.82 -4.34
CA ASP A 83 -15.69 -11.31 -3.04
C ASP A 83 -16.10 -10.39 -1.88
N SER A 84 -16.19 -9.08 -2.14
CA SER A 84 -16.64 -8.10 -1.14
C SER A 84 -18.14 -8.15 -0.88
N GLY A 85 -18.95 -8.45 -1.91
CA GLY A 85 -20.41 -8.62 -1.80
C GLY A 85 -20.83 -9.99 -1.28
N GLN A 86 -19.99 -11.02 -1.43
CA GLN A 86 -20.28 -12.38 -0.96
C GLN A 86 -20.55 -12.41 0.55
N GLY A 87 -21.64 -13.07 0.94
CA GLY A 87 -22.05 -13.21 2.34
C GLY A 87 -22.58 -11.92 2.99
N LEU A 88 -22.71 -10.81 2.24
CA LEU A 88 -23.38 -9.60 2.72
C LEU A 88 -24.89 -9.62 2.45
N THR A 89 -25.34 -10.47 1.52
CA THR A 89 -26.74 -10.55 1.10
C THR A 89 -27.23 -11.99 1.12
N ASN A 90 -28.48 -12.17 1.58
CA ASN A 90 -29.25 -13.39 1.36
C ASN A 90 -30.30 -13.19 0.24
N VAL A 91 -30.34 -12.00 -0.38
CA VAL A 91 -31.41 -11.58 -1.29
C VAL A 91 -31.01 -11.75 -2.75
N PHE A 92 -29.76 -11.45 -3.10
CA PHE A 92 -29.25 -11.57 -4.47
C PHE A 92 -28.04 -12.50 -4.52
N ASN A 93 -28.04 -13.51 -5.39
CA ASN A 93 -26.88 -14.40 -5.53
C ASN A 93 -25.61 -13.69 -6.04
N ASN A 94 -25.75 -12.54 -6.70
CA ASN A 94 -24.67 -11.78 -7.33
C ASN A 94 -24.93 -10.26 -7.26
N PRO A 95 -24.92 -9.65 -6.06
CA PRO A 95 -25.28 -8.24 -5.87
C PRO A 95 -24.33 -7.29 -6.62
N GLU A 96 -23.07 -7.69 -6.83
CA GLU A 96 -22.10 -6.94 -7.60
C GLU A 96 -22.61 -6.65 -9.01
N ARG A 97 -23.43 -7.54 -9.60
CA ARG A 97 -24.01 -7.38 -10.95
C ARG A 97 -24.89 -6.15 -11.12
N LEU A 98 -25.44 -5.64 -10.02
CA LEU A 98 -26.36 -4.50 -10.01
C LEU A 98 -25.67 -3.19 -9.61
N MET A 99 -24.42 -3.23 -9.16
CA MET A 99 -23.65 -2.05 -8.78
C MET A 99 -23.29 -1.18 -9.99
N THR A 100 -23.20 0.12 -9.74
CA THR A 100 -22.76 1.14 -10.71
C THR A 100 -21.55 1.92 -10.20
N MET A 101 -20.71 2.44 -11.10
CA MET A 101 -19.57 3.29 -10.68
C MET A 101 -20.01 4.54 -9.93
N THR A 102 -21.18 5.09 -10.23
CA THR A 102 -21.73 6.25 -9.51
C THR A 102 -21.99 5.91 -8.04
N GLN A 103 -22.59 4.75 -7.77
CA GLN A 103 -22.82 4.27 -6.39
C GLN A 103 -21.50 4.02 -5.67
N LEU A 104 -20.55 3.33 -6.33
CA LEU A 104 -19.23 3.07 -5.73
C LEU A 104 -18.48 4.38 -5.44
N ARG A 105 -18.51 5.35 -6.36
CA ARG A 105 -17.89 6.67 -6.15
C ARG A 105 -18.46 7.41 -4.96
N ALA A 106 -19.79 7.47 -4.85
CA ALA A 106 -20.47 8.14 -3.75
C ALA A 106 -20.20 7.45 -2.40
N PHE A 107 -20.22 6.12 -2.39
CA PHE A 107 -19.94 5.32 -1.22
C PHE A 107 -18.49 5.46 -0.73
N LEU A 108 -17.51 5.39 -1.63
CA LEU A 108 -16.11 5.61 -1.29
C LEU A 108 -15.87 7.05 -0.80
N ALA A 109 -16.47 8.05 -1.43
CA ALA A 109 -16.39 9.43 -0.97
C ALA A 109 -16.96 9.60 0.46
N LEU A 110 -18.07 8.91 0.78
CA LEU A 110 -18.64 8.89 2.13
C LEU A 110 -17.72 8.17 3.13
N ALA A 111 -17.14 7.04 2.73
CA ALA A 111 -16.20 6.28 3.54
C ALA A 111 -14.97 7.11 3.94
N ASP A 112 -14.45 7.91 3.02
CA ASP A 112 -13.27 8.74 3.25
C ASP A 112 -13.60 10.02 4.03
N ALA A 113 -14.77 10.63 3.78
CA ALA A 113 -15.13 11.93 4.35
C ALA A 113 -15.82 11.85 5.73
N GLY A 114 -16.39 10.70 6.11
CA GLY A 114 -17.11 10.51 7.37
C GLY A 114 -18.40 11.33 7.54
N SER A 115 -18.82 12.05 6.49
CA SER A 115 -20.08 12.79 6.44
C SER A 115 -20.60 12.94 5.01
N PHE A 116 -21.92 12.91 4.83
CA PHE A 116 -22.55 13.09 3.52
C PHE A 116 -22.28 14.47 2.90
N ALA A 117 -22.23 15.51 3.72
CA ALA A 117 -21.98 16.86 3.25
C ALA A 117 -20.54 17.02 2.72
N GLU A 118 -19.55 16.47 3.42
CA GLU A 118 -18.15 16.52 2.97
C GLU A 118 -17.91 15.60 1.78
N ALA A 119 -18.53 14.41 1.76
CA ALA A 119 -18.49 13.52 0.59
C ALA A 119 -19.06 14.20 -0.66
N ALA A 120 -20.19 14.89 -0.54
CA ALA A 120 -20.81 15.62 -1.65
C ALA A 120 -19.90 16.71 -2.20
N ARG A 121 -19.22 17.45 -1.31
CA ARG A 121 -18.21 18.45 -1.70
C ARG A 121 -17.02 17.80 -2.40
N SER A 122 -16.48 16.69 -1.88
CA SER A 122 -15.27 16.06 -2.41
C SER A 122 -15.43 15.49 -3.82
N ILE A 123 -16.64 15.06 -4.19
CA ILE A 123 -16.95 14.57 -5.54
C ILE A 123 -17.82 15.52 -6.38
N ALA A 124 -18.05 16.75 -5.90
CA ALA A 124 -18.78 17.82 -6.59
C ALA A 124 -20.20 17.46 -7.06
N ILE A 125 -20.99 16.82 -6.19
CA ILE A 125 -22.42 16.55 -6.42
C ILE A 125 -23.27 17.03 -5.24
N SER A 126 -24.59 16.97 -5.34
CA SER A 126 -25.46 17.35 -4.22
C SER A 126 -25.43 16.32 -3.09
N GLN A 127 -25.61 16.77 -1.84
CA GLN A 127 -25.70 15.87 -0.69
C GLN A 127 -26.84 14.84 -0.85
N THR A 128 -27.97 15.24 -1.43
CA THR A 128 -29.09 14.34 -1.75
C THR A 128 -28.70 13.26 -2.76
N ALA A 129 -27.85 13.58 -3.74
CA ALA A 129 -27.35 12.61 -4.70
C ALA A 129 -26.43 11.57 -4.04
N VAL A 130 -25.57 11.97 -3.09
CA VAL A 130 -24.77 11.02 -2.29
C VAL A 130 -25.68 10.12 -1.45
N HIS A 131 -26.65 10.69 -0.74
CA HIS A 131 -27.62 9.91 0.05
C HIS A 131 -28.35 8.87 -0.79
N ARG A 132 -28.88 9.28 -1.96
CA ARG A 132 -29.57 8.36 -2.87
C ARG A 132 -28.64 7.26 -3.38
N ALA A 133 -27.45 7.61 -3.87
CA ALA A 133 -26.52 6.64 -4.42
C ALA A 133 -26.06 5.60 -3.37
N VAL A 134 -25.84 6.03 -2.13
CA VAL A 134 -25.49 5.11 -1.02
C VAL A 134 -26.69 4.26 -0.62
N GLY A 135 -27.88 4.84 -0.49
CA GLY A 135 -29.10 4.08 -0.18
C GLY A 135 -29.45 3.04 -1.26
N ASP A 136 -29.31 3.39 -2.55
CA ASP A 136 -29.50 2.46 -3.65
C ASP A 136 -28.46 1.32 -3.61
N LEU A 137 -27.23 1.60 -3.16
CA LEU A 137 -26.21 0.59 -2.96
C LEU A 137 -26.54 -0.34 -1.79
N GLU A 138 -27.03 0.21 -0.68
CA GLU A 138 -27.51 -0.56 0.48
C GLU A 138 -28.69 -1.48 0.08
N LEU A 139 -29.59 -1.03 -0.79
CA LEU A 139 -30.66 -1.87 -1.35
C LEU A 139 -30.13 -3.00 -2.24
N VAL A 140 -29.12 -2.72 -3.08
CA VAL A 140 -28.46 -3.74 -3.92
C VAL A 140 -27.73 -4.78 -3.07
N ILE A 141 -27.08 -4.36 -1.99
CA ILE A 141 -26.43 -5.26 -1.04
C ILE A 141 -27.46 -5.95 -0.14
N GLY A 142 -28.59 -5.33 0.16
CA GLY A 142 -29.58 -5.84 1.11
C GLY A 142 -29.18 -5.69 2.59
N THR A 143 -28.24 -4.80 2.91
CA THR A 143 -27.89 -4.43 4.28
C THR A 143 -27.38 -3.00 4.36
N ASP A 144 -27.50 -2.38 5.54
CA ASP A 144 -26.91 -1.08 5.80
C ASP A 144 -25.38 -1.21 5.70
N LEU A 145 -24.73 -0.20 5.13
CA LEU A 145 -23.27 -0.11 5.01
C LEU A 145 -22.70 0.93 5.97
N VAL A 146 -23.55 1.86 6.41
CA VAL A 146 -23.19 2.93 7.32
C VAL A 146 -24.01 2.90 8.60
N GLU A 147 -23.42 3.36 9.69
CA GLU A 147 -24.10 3.59 10.95
C GLU A 147 -23.87 5.03 11.42
N ARG A 148 -24.89 5.64 12.03
CA ARG A 148 -24.78 6.98 12.61
C ARG A 148 -24.29 6.87 14.04
N ARG A 149 -23.15 7.50 14.36
CA ARG A 149 -22.67 7.69 15.73
C ARG A 149 -22.57 9.18 16.02
N GLY A 150 -23.63 9.71 16.64
CA GLY A 150 -23.77 11.15 16.86
C GLY A 150 -23.90 11.91 15.53
N ARG A 151 -22.99 12.86 15.29
CA ARG A 151 -22.94 13.65 14.04
C ARG A 151 -22.10 13.00 12.93
N ALA A 152 -21.35 11.95 13.24
CA ALA A 152 -20.45 11.28 12.30
C ALA A 152 -21.10 10.03 11.68
N VAL A 153 -20.76 9.77 10.42
CA VAL A 153 -21.14 8.56 9.69
C VAL A 153 -19.95 7.61 9.69
N TRP A 154 -20.17 6.39 10.13
CA TRP A 154 -19.14 5.35 10.20
C TRP A 154 -19.52 4.18 9.30
N LEU A 155 -18.52 3.54 8.69
CA LEU A 155 -18.74 2.25 8.05
C LEU A 155 -18.92 1.17 9.11
N ASN A 156 -19.98 0.37 8.98
CA ASN A 156 -20.12 -0.87 9.75
C ASN A 156 -19.21 -1.97 9.13
N ALA A 157 -19.27 -3.21 9.65
CA ALA A 157 -18.44 -4.30 9.14
C ALA A 157 -18.66 -4.60 7.64
N ALA A 158 -19.92 -4.60 7.19
CA ALA A 158 -20.27 -4.81 5.79
C ALA A 158 -19.75 -3.66 4.91
N GLY A 159 -19.93 -2.42 5.36
CA GLY A 159 -19.40 -1.22 4.73
C GLY A 159 -17.89 -1.27 4.56
N LYS A 160 -17.15 -1.66 5.61
CA LYS A 160 -15.68 -1.80 5.54
C LYS A 160 -15.26 -2.84 4.49
N LYS A 161 -15.91 -4.01 4.49
CA LYS A 161 -15.64 -5.08 3.51
C LYS A 161 -15.90 -4.60 2.07
N LEU A 162 -17.05 -3.97 1.83
CA LEU A 162 -17.41 -3.45 0.51
C LEU A 162 -16.50 -2.30 0.06
N ALA A 163 -16.12 -1.41 0.97
CA ALA A 163 -15.23 -0.29 0.66
C ALA A 163 -13.85 -0.81 0.22
N ARG A 164 -13.30 -1.80 0.93
CA ARG A 164 -12.08 -2.49 0.53
C ARG A 164 -12.18 -3.08 -0.89
N GLY A 165 -13.19 -3.91 -1.15
CA GLY A 165 -13.36 -4.51 -2.47
C GLY A 165 -13.54 -3.48 -3.59
N SER A 166 -14.29 -2.41 -3.30
CA SER A 166 -14.53 -1.32 -4.24
C SER A 166 -13.25 -0.54 -4.56
N ARG A 167 -12.43 -0.23 -3.55
CA ARG A 167 -11.13 0.44 -3.77
C ARG A 167 -10.18 -0.43 -4.58
N LEU A 168 -10.09 -1.73 -4.28
CA LEU A 168 -9.25 -2.66 -5.02
C LEU A 168 -9.72 -2.83 -6.48
N ALA A 169 -11.04 -2.88 -6.71
CA ALA A 169 -11.60 -2.91 -8.05
C ALA A 169 -11.29 -1.65 -8.86
N VAL A 170 -11.43 -0.48 -8.23
CA VAL A 170 -11.06 0.80 -8.85
C VAL A 170 -9.56 0.84 -9.16
N ALA A 171 -8.71 0.34 -8.26
CA ALA A 171 -7.26 0.28 -8.46
C ALA A 171 -6.88 -0.60 -9.67
N GLU A 172 -7.52 -1.76 -9.87
CA GLU A 172 -7.26 -2.61 -11.03
C GLU A 172 -7.70 -1.96 -12.35
N ILE A 173 -8.85 -1.28 -12.38
CA ILE A 173 -9.30 -0.55 -13.59
C ILE A 173 -8.35 0.63 -13.88
N GLN A 174 -7.91 1.34 -12.85
CA GLN A 174 -6.93 2.41 -12.99
C GLN A 174 -5.58 1.89 -13.48
N ALA A 175 -5.13 0.73 -12.98
CA ALA A 175 -3.91 0.08 -13.46
C ALA A 175 -4.01 -0.31 -14.93
N ALA A 176 -5.17 -0.81 -15.40
CA ALA A 176 -5.40 -1.07 -16.82
C ALA A 176 -5.29 0.22 -17.66
N LEU A 177 -5.86 1.34 -17.19
CA LEU A 177 -5.76 2.62 -17.88
C LEU A 177 -4.31 3.14 -17.94
N VAL A 178 -3.48 2.80 -16.96
CA VAL A 178 -2.06 3.20 -16.89
C VAL A 178 -1.19 2.28 -17.75
N ASP A 179 -1.32 0.96 -17.64
CA ASP A 179 -0.53 -0.01 -18.39
C ASP A 179 -0.71 0.14 -19.91
N LEU A 180 -1.90 0.60 -20.35
CA LEU A 180 -2.15 0.86 -21.76
C LEU A 180 -1.68 2.24 -22.21
N ALA A 181 -1.35 3.18 -21.34
CA ALA A 181 -1.05 4.57 -21.69
C ALA A 181 0.36 4.80 -22.29
N LEU A 182 0.86 3.86 -23.10
CA LEU A 182 2.25 3.80 -23.58
C LEU A 182 2.69 5.05 -24.38
N ASP A 183 1.78 5.71 -25.10
CA ASP A 183 2.10 6.85 -25.99
C ASP A 183 1.43 8.17 -25.59
N SER A 184 0.67 8.19 -24.48
CA SER A 184 -0.02 9.43 -24.10
C SER A 184 0.89 10.30 -23.24
N ASP A 185 1.27 11.45 -23.78
CA ASP A 185 2.05 12.49 -23.09
C ASP A 185 1.33 13.07 -21.83
N SER A 186 0.19 12.50 -21.42
CA SER A 186 -0.77 13.09 -20.47
C SER A 186 -1.06 12.30 -19.20
N ARG A 187 -0.71 11.01 -19.09
CA ARG A 187 -1.05 10.21 -17.89
C ARG A 187 0.12 10.07 -16.93
N SER A 188 0.10 10.87 -15.86
CA SER A 188 0.98 10.69 -14.70
C SER A 188 0.54 9.46 -13.90
N GLU A 189 1.44 8.52 -13.66
CA GLU A 189 1.20 7.44 -12.71
C GLU A 189 1.54 7.89 -11.29
N MET A 190 0.71 7.49 -10.31
CA MET A 190 0.97 7.71 -8.89
C MET A 190 1.41 6.41 -8.23
N ILE A 191 2.65 6.37 -7.76
CA ILE A 191 3.20 5.27 -6.96
C ILE A 191 2.88 5.55 -5.49
N SER A 192 1.97 4.77 -4.91
CA SER A 192 1.55 4.93 -3.51
C SER A 192 2.13 3.82 -2.64
N PHE A 193 2.93 4.16 -1.64
CA PHE A 193 3.55 3.17 -0.75
C PHE A 193 3.68 3.65 0.69
N GLY A 194 3.71 2.69 1.61
CA GLY A 194 4.01 2.90 3.01
C GLY A 194 5.51 2.76 3.28
N ALA A 195 6.10 3.64 4.07
CA ALA A 195 7.50 3.52 4.48
C ALA A 195 7.60 3.32 5.99
N LEU A 196 8.12 2.17 6.44
CA LEU A 196 8.48 1.97 7.84
C LEU A 196 9.81 2.67 8.16
N PRO A 197 10.11 2.98 9.43
CA PRO A 197 11.24 3.82 9.81
C PRO A 197 12.63 3.42 9.25
N LEU A 198 12.85 2.16 8.90
CA LEU A 198 14.13 1.68 8.37
C LEU A 198 14.35 1.92 6.89
N ALA A 199 13.28 1.98 6.10
CA ALA A 199 13.40 2.13 4.66
C ALA A 199 13.64 3.60 4.25
N ARG A 200 13.23 4.54 5.13
CA ARG A 200 13.22 5.99 4.89
C ARG A 200 14.59 6.66 4.73
N PRO A 201 15.67 6.25 5.43
CA PRO A 201 16.95 6.96 5.35
C PRO A 201 17.70 6.78 4.03
N TYR A 202 17.56 5.62 3.38
CA TYR A 202 18.37 5.27 2.21
C TYR A 202 17.59 4.64 1.06
N ILE A 203 17.02 3.44 1.27
CA ILE A 203 16.44 2.61 0.19
C ILE A 203 15.36 3.38 -0.58
N VAL A 204 14.41 3.98 0.15
CA VAL A 204 13.29 4.71 -0.45
C VAL A 204 13.74 5.98 -1.19
N PRO A 205 14.49 6.92 -0.57
CA PRO A 205 14.97 8.11 -1.27
C PRO A 205 15.81 7.78 -2.51
N ARG A 206 16.70 6.78 -2.44
CA ARG A 206 17.54 6.35 -3.55
C ARG A 206 16.70 5.88 -4.73
N ALA A 207 15.77 4.95 -4.48
CA ALA A 207 14.89 4.41 -5.51
C ALA A 207 13.96 5.48 -6.12
N MET A 208 13.42 6.38 -5.30
CA MET A 208 12.60 7.50 -5.77
C MET A 208 13.40 8.45 -6.67
N ALA A 209 14.65 8.75 -6.31
CA ALA A 209 15.50 9.62 -7.12
C ALA A 209 15.83 9.02 -8.49
N ASP A 210 15.98 7.70 -8.59
CA ASP A 210 16.24 7.02 -9.87
C ASP A 210 14.98 6.97 -10.74
N ILE A 211 13.82 6.67 -10.17
CA ILE A 211 12.54 6.76 -10.91
C ILE A 211 12.26 8.19 -11.37
N ALA A 212 12.52 9.20 -10.55
CA ALA A 212 12.30 10.60 -10.96
C ALA A 212 13.15 11.00 -12.18
N LYS A 213 14.29 10.35 -12.39
CA LYS A 213 15.14 10.54 -13.58
C LYS A 213 14.64 9.73 -14.78
N GLU A 214 14.28 8.47 -14.58
CA GLU A 214 13.89 7.56 -15.68
C GLU A 214 12.44 7.78 -16.15
N VAL A 215 11.55 8.16 -15.24
CA VAL A 215 10.11 8.39 -15.51
C VAL A 215 9.69 9.74 -14.90
N PRO A 216 9.99 10.88 -15.57
CA PRO A 216 9.74 12.22 -15.02
C PRO A 216 8.27 12.54 -14.69
N LYS A 217 7.32 11.76 -15.22
CA LYS A 217 5.87 11.91 -14.97
C LYS A 217 5.36 11.03 -13.83
N ALA A 218 6.21 10.16 -13.28
CA ALA A 218 5.87 9.42 -12.08
C ALA A 218 5.74 10.38 -10.90
N SER A 219 4.65 10.24 -10.16
CA SER A 219 4.41 10.95 -8.91
C SER A 219 4.39 9.96 -7.75
N PHE A 220 4.72 10.42 -6.55
CA PHE A 220 4.80 9.58 -5.37
C PHE A 220 3.83 10.04 -4.29
N LYS A 221 3.18 9.08 -3.65
CA LYS A 221 2.45 9.28 -2.39
C LYS A 221 3.07 8.36 -1.34
N VAL A 222 3.77 8.96 -0.39
CA VAL A 222 4.45 8.22 0.69
C VAL A 222 3.63 8.34 1.96
N LEU A 223 3.19 7.20 2.50
CA LEU A 223 2.54 7.15 3.81
C LEU A 223 3.56 6.68 4.85
N GLU A 224 3.88 7.54 5.80
CA GLU A 224 4.80 7.20 6.89
C GLU A 224 4.00 6.77 8.12
N GLY A 225 4.38 5.63 8.69
CA GLY A 225 3.75 5.14 9.92
C GLY A 225 4.42 3.88 10.46
N SER A 226 3.86 3.38 11.55
CA SER A 226 4.09 2.04 12.07
C SER A 226 3.43 0.99 11.17
N TRP A 227 3.64 -0.28 11.47
CA TRP A 227 2.94 -1.35 10.77
C TRP A 227 1.44 -1.36 11.05
N SER A 228 1.04 -1.12 12.30
CA SER A 228 -0.37 -1.05 12.68
C SER A 228 -1.12 0.06 11.94
N GLU A 229 -0.42 1.17 11.62
CA GLU A 229 -0.98 2.27 10.84
C GLU A 229 -1.01 1.98 9.33
N LEU A 230 -0.07 1.20 8.79
CA LEU A 230 0.08 1.00 7.34
C LEU A 230 -0.58 -0.27 6.80
N VAL A 231 -0.80 -1.30 7.62
CA VAL A 231 -1.32 -2.59 7.16
C VAL A 231 -2.74 -2.51 6.61
N GLU A 232 -3.63 -1.71 7.24
CA GLU A 232 -4.99 -1.53 6.75
C GLU A 232 -5.05 -0.66 5.48
N PRO A 233 -4.32 0.47 5.36
CA PRO A 233 -4.16 1.16 4.08
C PRO A 233 -3.64 0.27 2.95
N LEU A 234 -2.73 -0.66 3.24
CA LEU A 234 -2.27 -1.65 2.27
C LEU A 234 -3.38 -2.61 1.88
N ARG A 235 -4.16 -3.14 2.83
CA ARG A 235 -5.29 -4.04 2.53
C ARG A 235 -6.40 -3.34 1.75
N ASP A 236 -6.60 -2.06 2.01
CA ASP A 236 -7.70 -1.27 1.46
C ASP A 236 -7.41 -0.67 0.08
N GLY A 237 -6.22 -0.86 -0.50
CA GLY A 237 -5.91 -0.25 -1.81
C GLY A 237 -5.37 1.17 -1.74
N ALA A 238 -5.22 1.76 -0.56
CA ALA A 238 -4.79 3.15 -0.40
C ALA A 238 -3.27 3.34 -0.63
N ILE A 239 -2.51 2.28 -0.38
CA ILE A 239 -1.12 2.09 -0.79
C ILE A 239 -0.97 0.70 -1.41
N ASP A 240 0.02 0.51 -2.26
CA ASP A 240 0.23 -0.74 -3.01
C ASP A 240 1.28 -1.65 -2.38
N MET A 241 2.19 -1.06 -1.62
CA MET A 241 3.28 -1.76 -0.95
C MET A 241 3.67 -1.07 0.36
N ILE A 242 4.32 -1.80 1.26
CA ILE A 242 5.02 -1.28 2.42
C ILE A 242 6.50 -1.65 2.30
N VAL A 243 7.40 -0.70 2.46
CA VAL A 243 8.85 -0.93 2.45
C VAL A 243 9.39 -0.80 3.88
N GLY A 244 10.10 -1.82 4.36
CA GLY A 244 10.81 -1.79 5.64
C GLY A 244 10.87 -3.13 6.37
N ALA A 245 10.95 -3.10 7.71
CA ALA A 245 11.11 -4.30 8.54
C ALA A 245 10.01 -5.34 8.26
N LEU A 246 10.41 -6.54 7.86
CA LEU A 246 9.53 -7.66 7.63
C LEU A 246 9.02 -8.27 8.94
N ARG A 247 7.86 -8.92 8.89
CA ARG A 247 7.34 -9.72 10.00
C ARG A 247 7.92 -11.14 9.94
N PRO A 248 8.21 -11.76 11.10
CA PRO A 248 8.83 -13.08 11.16
C PRO A 248 7.85 -14.24 10.88
N HIS A 249 6.56 -13.95 10.66
CA HIS A 249 5.52 -14.93 10.42
C HIS A 249 4.78 -14.62 9.12
N GLU A 250 4.22 -15.64 8.48
CA GLU A 250 3.35 -15.46 7.33
C GLU A 250 2.05 -14.74 7.70
N ILE A 251 1.57 -13.94 6.76
CA ILE A 251 0.30 -13.21 6.88
C ILE A 251 -0.57 -13.65 5.71
N ALA A 252 -1.76 -14.18 6.00
CA ALA A 252 -2.57 -14.91 5.03
C ALA A 252 -2.81 -14.14 3.72
N ASP A 253 -3.11 -12.85 3.79
CA ASP A 253 -3.48 -12.00 2.66
C ASP A 253 -2.32 -11.17 2.08
N LEU A 254 -1.15 -11.21 2.71
CA LEU A 254 0.02 -10.42 2.32
C LEU A 254 1.18 -11.30 1.86
N TYR A 255 2.01 -10.75 1.00
CA TYR A 255 3.26 -11.34 0.55
C TYR A 255 4.43 -10.47 1.01
N GLN A 256 5.49 -11.10 1.51
CA GLN A 256 6.70 -10.42 1.97
C GLN A 256 7.91 -10.87 1.16
N ARG A 257 8.58 -9.95 0.49
CA ARG A 257 9.80 -10.18 -0.28
C ARG A 257 11.01 -9.57 0.45
N PRO A 258 12.01 -10.35 0.86
CA PRO A 258 13.22 -9.81 1.47
C PRO A 258 14.05 -9.01 0.46
N LEU A 259 14.68 -7.94 0.94
CA LEU A 259 15.61 -7.11 0.17
C LEU A 259 17.03 -7.14 0.74
N LEU A 260 17.17 -6.96 2.07
CA LEU A 260 18.46 -6.97 2.75
C LEU A 260 18.34 -7.41 4.22
N GLU A 261 19.47 -7.79 4.79
CA GLU A 261 19.63 -7.99 6.23
C GLU A 261 20.11 -6.71 6.90
N ASP A 262 19.42 -6.32 7.97
CA ASP A 262 19.79 -5.20 8.83
C ASP A 262 20.29 -5.74 10.18
N LEU A 263 21.27 -5.06 10.77
CA LEU A 263 21.90 -5.45 12.03
C LEU A 263 21.73 -4.33 13.05
N LEU A 264 21.30 -4.68 14.26
CA LEU A 264 21.04 -3.70 15.30
C LEU A 264 22.28 -3.44 16.13
N VAL A 265 22.41 -2.20 16.56
CA VAL A 265 23.48 -1.73 17.45
C VAL A 265 22.90 -1.02 18.66
N VAL A 266 23.67 -0.97 19.75
CA VAL A 266 23.42 -0.01 20.81
C VAL A 266 23.97 1.34 20.37
N ALA A 267 23.16 2.38 20.38
CA ALA A 267 23.55 3.73 19.99
C ALA A 267 23.40 4.70 21.17
N ALA A 268 24.31 5.67 21.24
CA ALA A 268 24.32 6.74 22.23
C ALA A 268 24.89 8.03 21.64
N GLY A 269 24.83 9.13 22.40
CA GLY A 269 25.60 10.34 22.09
C GLY A 269 27.11 10.07 22.06
N SER A 270 27.86 10.78 21.21
CA SER A 270 29.33 10.61 21.13
C SER A 270 30.07 10.98 22.43
N GLN A 271 29.43 11.75 23.31
CA GLN A 271 29.94 12.10 24.64
C GLN A 271 29.45 11.16 25.75
N HIS A 272 28.77 10.06 25.41
CA HIS A 272 28.27 9.11 26.39
C HIS A 272 29.43 8.45 27.16
N PRO A 273 29.34 8.20 28.48
CA PRO A 273 30.44 7.59 29.25
C PRO A 273 30.91 6.22 28.74
N LEU A 274 30.02 5.47 28.08
CA LEU A 274 30.34 4.19 27.44
C LEU A 274 30.92 4.31 26.02
N ALA A 275 31.01 5.50 25.44
CA ALA A 275 31.51 5.72 24.08
C ALA A 275 32.95 5.24 23.89
N SER A 276 33.79 5.35 24.93
CA SER A 276 35.18 4.90 24.91
C SER A 276 35.36 3.45 25.38
N VAL A 277 34.28 2.72 25.66
CA VAL A 277 34.32 1.35 26.17
C VAL A 277 34.09 0.38 25.02
N GLU A 278 35.13 -0.35 24.64
CA GLU A 278 35.10 -1.27 23.50
C GLU A 278 34.11 -2.44 23.69
N ARG A 279 34.05 -3.00 24.92
CA ARG A 279 33.17 -4.12 25.27
C ARG A 279 32.46 -3.86 26.60
N PRO A 280 31.37 -3.07 26.59
CA PRO A 280 30.62 -2.78 27.82
C PRO A 280 29.93 -4.05 28.33
N THR A 281 30.03 -4.28 29.63
CA THR A 281 29.35 -5.40 30.30
C THR A 281 27.84 -5.17 30.33
N MET A 282 27.05 -6.26 30.44
CA MET A 282 25.60 -6.13 30.61
C MET A 282 25.20 -5.31 31.83
N ASN A 283 25.99 -5.34 32.91
CA ASN A 283 25.73 -4.51 34.09
C ASN A 283 25.95 -3.02 33.82
N GLN A 284 26.96 -2.66 33.02
CA GLN A 284 27.16 -1.27 32.57
C GLN A 284 26.03 -0.81 31.64
N LEU A 285 25.57 -1.65 30.72
CA LEU A 285 24.42 -1.30 29.86
C LEU A 285 23.13 -1.14 30.67
N ARG A 286 22.96 -1.94 31.74
CA ARG A 286 21.81 -1.85 32.64
C ARG A 286 21.81 -0.61 33.54
N SER A 287 22.97 -0.01 33.79
CA SER A 287 23.09 1.15 34.69
C SER A 287 22.66 2.48 34.05
N TYR A 288 22.38 2.50 32.75
CA TYR A 288 21.91 3.68 32.04
C TYR A 288 20.44 3.52 31.62
N PRO A 289 19.68 4.62 31.55
CA PRO A 289 18.30 4.60 31.07
C PRO A 289 18.24 4.38 29.54
N TRP A 290 17.14 3.79 29.08
CA TRP A 290 16.95 3.43 27.67
C TRP A 290 15.76 4.15 27.02
N ILE A 291 15.95 4.50 25.74
CA ILE A 291 14.86 4.76 24.80
C ILE A 291 14.52 3.47 24.08
N VAL A 292 13.23 3.13 24.04
CA VAL A 292 12.73 1.87 23.51
C VAL A 292 11.64 2.09 22.47
N ALA A 293 11.54 1.19 21.50
CA ALA A 293 10.52 1.27 20.44
C ALA A 293 9.11 0.93 20.98
N PRO A 294 8.03 1.34 20.32
CA PRO A 294 6.67 0.92 20.67
C PRO A 294 6.50 -0.60 20.73
N ALA A 295 5.55 -1.07 21.54
CA ALA A 295 5.35 -2.49 21.83
C ALA A 295 5.11 -3.38 20.59
N ASP A 296 4.53 -2.83 19.52
CA ASP A 296 4.20 -3.55 18.28
C ASP A 296 5.36 -3.56 17.25
N ALA A 297 6.50 -2.93 17.56
CA ALA A 297 7.66 -2.89 16.70
C ALA A 297 8.56 -4.12 16.91
N PRO A 298 9.04 -4.80 15.84
CA PRO A 298 10.01 -5.89 15.97
C PRO A 298 11.26 -5.51 16.80
N LEU A 299 11.67 -4.24 16.72
CA LEU A 299 12.79 -3.68 17.48
C LEU A 299 12.60 -3.80 19.01
N ARG A 300 11.35 -3.70 19.51
CA ARG A 300 11.04 -3.91 20.93
C ARG A 300 11.35 -5.35 21.35
N ALA A 301 10.90 -6.34 20.56
CA ALA A 301 11.14 -7.74 20.87
C ALA A 301 12.64 -8.09 20.88
N HIS A 302 13.44 -7.48 20.00
CA HIS A 302 14.90 -7.61 20.04
C HIS A 302 15.50 -7.04 21.32
N TRP A 303 15.06 -5.86 21.76
CA TRP A 303 15.51 -5.25 23.02
C TRP A 303 15.12 -6.10 24.24
N GLU A 304 13.89 -6.63 24.27
CA GLU A 304 13.44 -7.52 25.36
C GLU A 304 14.25 -8.81 25.42
N ARG A 305 14.60 -9.38 24.26
CA ARG A 305 15.47 -10.56 24.19
C ARG A 305 16.91 -10.23 24.63
N PHE A 306 17.41 -9.04 24.31
CA PHE A 306 18.74 -8.60 24.71
C PHE A 306 18.89 -8.48 26.24
N PHE A 307 17.81 -8.14 26.94
CA PHE A 307 17.73 -8.11 28.40
C PHE A 307 16.85 -9.25 28.97
N ALA A 308 16.78 -10.40 28.29
CA ALA A 308 15.97 -11.53 28.76
C ALA A 308 16.51 -12.14 30.06
N GLU A 309 17.82 -12.17 30.21
CA GLU A 309 18.49 -12.60 31.42
C GLU A 309 18.69 -11.41 32.36
N GLY A 310 18.39 -11.56 33.65
CA GLY A 310 18.62 -10.55 34.68
C GLY A 310 17.61 -9.38 34.70
N PRO A 311 17.87 -8.34 35.51
CA PRO A 311 16.99 -7.19 35.62
C PRO A 311 17.04 -6.34 34.35
N ARG A 312 15.88 -5.78 33.97
CA ARG A 312 15.77 -4.84 32.85
C ARG A 312 16.24 -3.44 33.29
N PRO A 313 16.93 -2.68 32.42
CA PRO A 313 17.22 -1.28 32.71
C PRO A 313 15.95 -0.43 32.77
N GLU A 314 16.10 0.76 33.33
CA GLU A 314 15.04 1.77 33.32
C GLU A 314 14.71 2.19 31.87
N THR A 315 13.44 2.17 31.51
CA THR A 315 12.95 2.60 30.20
C THR A 315 12.11 3.87 30.35
N GLN A 316 12.77 5.03 30.33
CA GLN A 316 12.10 6.32 30.57
C GLN A 316 11.26 6.78 29.38
N ILE A 317 11.63 6.36 28.17
CA ILE A 317 11.06 6.91 26.94
C ILE A 317 10.69 5.78 25.99
N GLU A 318 9.42 5.72 25.61
CA GLU A 318 8.96 4.94 24.46
C GLU A 318 8.82 5.86 23.23
N CYS A 319 9.59 5.62 22.18
CA CYS A 319 9.60 6.46 20.98
C CYS A 319 9.98 5.66 19.73
N GLY A 320 9.21 5.82 18.65
CA GLY A 320 9.54 5.28 17.32
C GLY A 320 10.15 6.30 16.36
N SER A 321 10.22 7.59 16.75
CA SER A 321 10.73 8.66 15.89
C SER A 321 12.24 8.74 15.96
N VAL A 322 12.89 8.33 14.88
CA VAL A 322 14.35 8.38 14.73
C VAL A 322 14.89 9.81 14.88
N MET A 323 14.14 10.82 14.45
CA MET A 323 14.54 12.23 14.61
C MET A 323 14.57 12.65 16.08
N ILE A 324 13.56 12.27 16.87
CA ILE A 324 13.51 12.56 18.30
C ILE A 324 14.61 11.79 19.01
N ILE A 325 14.72 10.49 18.76
CA ILE A 325 15.77 9.62 19.32
C ILE A 325 17.15 10.22 19.05
N GLY A 326 17.46 10.51 17.79
CA GLY A 326 18.78 11.00 17.39
C GLY A 326 19.16 12.32 18.08
N ARG A 327 18.19 13.18 18.42
CA ARG A 327 18.44 14.42 19.18
C ARG A 327 18.52 14.19 20.68
N LEU A 328 17.65 13.36 21.26
CA LEU A 328 17.68 13.05 22.69
C LEU A 328 19.01 12.43 23.12
N LEU A 329 19.55 11.53 22.29
CA LEU A 329 20.85 10.90 22.54
C LEU A 329 21.99 11.93 22.58
N THR A 330 21.89 13.07 21.89
CA THR A 330 22.92 14.12 21.96
C THR A 330 22.89 14.95 23.25
N TYR A 331 21.81 14.88 24.03
CA TYR A 331 21.59 15.71 25.22
C TYR A 331 21.57 14.93 26.53
N SER A 332 21.79 13.62 26.48
CA SER A 332 21.54 12.73 27.62
C SER A 332 22.48 11.53 27.59
N ASN A 333 22.54 10.82 28.72
CA ASN A 333 23.19 9.52 28.81
C ASN A 333 22.20 8.36 28.59
N LEU A 334 21.25 8.55 27.65
CA LEU A 334 20.34 7.50 27.23
C LEU A 334 21.02 6.55 26.24
N LEU A 335 20.66 5.28 26.32
CA LEU A 335 20.99 4.26 25.32
C LEU A 335 19.76 3.91 24.50
N THR A 336 19.96 3.41 23.28
CA THR A 336 18.87 2.83 22.49
C THR A 336 19.37 1.70 21.61
N LEU A 337 18.45 0.86 21.14
CA LEU A 337 18.70 -0.16 20.13
C LEU A 337 18.13 0.35 18.80
N LEU A 338 18.95 0.43 17.74
CA LEU A 338 18.51 0.89 16.42
C LEU A 338 19.37 0.32 15.29
N SER A 339 18.94 0.55 14.04
CA SER A 339 19.78 0.31 12.87
C SER A 339 20.70 1.49 12.62
N PRO A 340 22.01 1.30 12.41
CA PRO A 340 22.94 2.39 12.11
C PRO A 340 22.48 3.30 10.97
N ASP A 341 21.80 2.75 9.97
CA ASP A 341 21.29 3.48 8.81
C ASP A 341 20.29 4.57 9.18
N GLN A 342 19.52 4.37 10.25
CA GLN A 342 18.54 5.35 10.74
C GLN A 342 19.20 6.63 11.21
N VAL A 343 20.45 6.54 11.68
CA VAL A 343 21.20 7.67 12.22
C VAL A 343 22.55 7.84 11.53
N ALA A 344 22.68 7.38 10.28
CA ALA A 344 23.93 7.39 9.54
C ALA A 344 24.52 8.79 9.38
N LEU A 345 23.68 9.83 9.23
CA LEU A 345 24.15 11.21 9.18
C LEU A 345 24.72 11.66 10.52
N GLN A 346 24.04 11.36 11.63
CA GLN A 346 24.49 11.72 12.96
C GLN A 346 25.79 11.00 13.33
N ILE A 347 25.91 9.72 12.97
CA ILE A 347 27.13 8.92 13.09
C ILE A 347 28.27 9.58 12.30
N ARG A 348 28.09 9.86 11.01
CA ARG A 348 29.12 10.49 10.17
C ARG A 348 29.52 11.89 10.64
N SER A 349 28.59 12.63 11.23
CA SER A 349 28.87 13.94 11.82
C SER A 349 29.53 13.89 13.20
N GLY A 350 29.76 12.70 13.77
CA GLY A 350 30.34 12.53 15.10
C GLY A 350 29.41 12.90 16.25
N LEU A 351 28.10 13.03 16.01
CA LEU A 351 27.11 13.38 17.03
C LEU A 351 26.67 12.15 17.85
N LEU A 352 26.58 11.00 17.19
CA LEU A 352 26.22 9.72 17.81
C LEU A 352 27.33 8.71 17.60
N THR A 353 27.41 7.74 18.50
CA THR A 353 28.34 6.61 18.43
C THR A 353 27.63 5.29 18.67
N GLN A 354 28.19 4.23 18.11
CA GLN A 354 27.88 2.87 18.52
C GLN A 354 28.55 2.56 19.86
N ILE A 355 27.87 1.78 20.70
CA ILE A 355 28.35 1.30 21.99
C ILE A 355 28.56 -0.22 21.89
N GLY A 356 29.81 -0.67 22.02
CA GLY A 356 30.16 -2.08 21.89
C GLY A 356 30.09 -2.62 20.46
N GLU A 357 30.14 -3.95 20.33
CA GLU A 357 29.97 -4.64 19.04
C GLU A 357 28.47 -4.74 18.64
N PRO A 358 28.16 -4.93 17.34
CA PRO A 358 26.79 -5.19 16.92
C PRO A 358 26.19 -6.41 17.64
N LEU A 359 24.90 -6.36 17.95
CA LEU A 359 24.30 -7.40 18.78
C LEU A 359 24.18 -8.73 18.02
N GLU A 360 24.71 -9.80 18.59
CA GLU A 360 24.51 -11.15 18.09
C GLU A 360 23.02 -11.53 18.05
N GLY A 361 22.61 -12.21 16.98
CA GLY A 361 21.21 -12.62 16.78
C GLY A 361 20.22 -11.47 16.57
N SER A 362 20.69 -10.23 16.41
CA SER A 362 19.83 -9.05 16.20
C SER A 362 19.47 -8.78 14.74
N ARG A 363 19.93 -9.65 13.83
CA ARG A 363 19.62 -9.55 12.40
C ARG A 363 18.11 -9.58 12.17
N ARG A 364 17.65 -8.73 11.26
CA ARG A 364 16.27 -8.72 10.78
C ARG A 364 16.21 -8.46 9.30
N MET A 365 15.17 -8.98 8.66
CA MET A 365 14.94 -8.77 7.24
C MET A 365 14.25 -7.43 7.02
N VAL A 366 14.80 -6.63 6.12
CA VAL A 366 14.15 -5.48 5.50
C VAL A 366 13.68 -5.91 4.12
N GLY A 367 12.47 -5.50 3.74
CA GLY A 367 11.89 -5.95 2.49
C GLY A 367 10.67 -5.15 2.07
N ILE A 368 9.94 -5.73 1.11
CA ILE A 368 8.69 -5.18 0.59
C ILE A 368 7.55 -6.10 0.98
N THR A 369 6.46 -5.51 1.48
CA THR A 369 5.20 -6.22 1.75
C THR A 369 4.12 -5.72 0.80
N THR A 370 3.39 -6.63 0.16
CA THR A 370 2.28 -6.31 -0.75
C THR A 370 1.04 -7.12 -0.41
N ARG A 371 -0.11 -6.76 -0.97
CA ARG A 371 -1.25 -7.69 -1.05
C ARG A 371 -0.85 -8.86 -1.95
N ARG A 372 -1.26 -10.09 -1.62
CA ARG A 372 -1.03 -11.26 -2.50
C ARG A 372 -1.69 -11.12 -3.86
N SER A 373 -2.83 -10.43 -3.93
CA SER A 373 -3.57 -10.20 -5.16
C SER A 373 -3.03 -9.03 -6.00
N TRP A 374 -2.08 -8.25 -5.47
CA TRP A 374 -1.63 -7.05 -6.15
C TRP A 374 -0.76 -7.37 -7.36
N ARG A 375 -1.02 -6.66 -8.45
CA ARG A 375 -0.32 -6.78 -9.71
C ARG A 375 0.26 -5.41 -10.08
N PRO A 376 1.59 -5.21 -10.01
CA PRO A 376 2.19 -3.92 -10.31
C PRO A 376 1.99 -3.54 -11.78
N THR A 377 1.80 -2.26 -12.04
CA THR A 377 1.94 -1.66 -13.38
C THR A 377 3.38 -1.71 -13.87
N ALA A 378 3.65 -1.27 -15.11
CA ALA A 378 5.01 -1.11 -15.61
C ALA A 378 5.90 -0.22 -14.72
N THR A 379 5.44 0.98 -14.35
CA THR A 379 6.25 1.91 -13.52
C THR A 379 6.40 1.40 -12.09
N GLN A 380 5.38 0.75 -11.53
CA GLN A 380 5.47 0.13 -10.20
C GLN A 380 6.47 -1.04 -10.19
N ARG A 381 6.54 -1.84 -11.26
CA ARG A 381 7.58 -2.88 -11.41
C ARG A 381 8.98 -2.26 -11.46
N LEU A 382 9.16 -1.19 -12.24
CA LEU A 382 10.43 -0.48 -12.29
C LEU A 382 10.82 0.07 -10.91
N PHE A 383 9.87 0.63 -10.15
CA PHE A 383 10.15 1.08 -8.78
C PHE A 383 10.57 -0.06 -7.85
N PHE A 384 9.96 -1.25 -7.99
CA PHE A 384 10.40 -2.46 -7.31
C PHE A 384 11.86 -2.80 -7.62
N GLU A 385 12.23 -2.76 -8.90
CA GLU A 385 13.61 -3.00 -9.34
C GLU A 385 14.58 -1.97 -8.75
N LYS A 386 14.19 -0.68 -8.70
CA LYS A 386 14.99 0.38 -8.07
C LYS A 386 15.14 0.22 -6.56
N LEU A 387 14.13 -0.30 -5.86
CA LEU A 387 14.25 -0.65 -4.43
C LEU A 387 15.25 -1.79 -4.23
N GLU A 388 15.26 -2.79 -5.12
CA GLU A 388 16.23 -3.89 -5.08
C GLU A 388 17.66 -3.43 -5.41
N GLU A 389 17.82 -2.56 -6.40
CA GLU A 389 19.10 -1.92 -6.73
C GLU A 389 19.64 -1.14 -5.53
N ALA A 390 18.82 -0.28 -4.93
CA ALA A 390 19.21 0.46 -3.73
C ALA A 390 19.58 -0.47 -2.57
N ALA A 391 18.83 -1.55 -2.33
CA ALA A 391 19.18 -2.53 -1.30
C ALA A 391 20.53 -3.23 -1.56
N ARG A 392 20.83 -3.56 -2.83
CA ARG A 392 22.14 -4.12 -3.22
C ARG A 392 23.27 -3.11 -3.03
N GLU A 393 23.09 -1.87 -3.48
CA GLU A 393 24.08 -0.78 -3.29
C GLU A 393 24.40 -0.57 -1.80
N ARG A 394 23.35 -0.59 -0.95
CA ARG A 394 23.51 -0.53 0.51
C ARG A 394 24.31 -1.70 1.06
N THR A 395 24.10 -2.90 0.53
CA THR A 395 24.79 -4.11 1.01
C THR A 395 26.27 -4.12 0.57
N SER A 396 26.57 -3.60 -0.61
CA SER A 396 27.92 -3.60 -1.19
C SER A 396 28.79 -2.41 -0.78
N ASN A 397 28.21 -1.32 -0.28
CA ASN A 397 28.93 -0.12 0.11
C ASN A 397 28.70 0.26 1.59
N PRO A 398 29.63 -0.11 2.50
CA PRO A 398 29.59 0.29 3.91
C PRO A 398 29.60 1.81 4.13
N ASP A 399 30.18 2.61 3.23
CA ASP A 399 30.26 4.07 3.41
C ASP A 399 28.89 4.78 3.25
N LEU A 400 27.90 4.09 2.67
CA LEU A 400 26.51 4.57 2.57
C LEU A 400 25.71 4.35 3.84
N THR A 401 26.34 3.73 4.83
CA THR A 401 25.71 3.17 6.01
C THR A 401 26.32 3.84 7.23
N GLY A 402 25.62 3.79 8.36
CA GLY A 402 26.20 4.21 9.64
C GLY A 402 27.28 3.25 10.15
N THR A 403 28.05 2.57 9.29
CA THR A 403 29.11 1.66 9.73
C THR A 403 30.28 2.45 10.28
N TRP A 404 30.64 2.10 11.50
CA TRP A 404 31.99 2.22 12.01
C TRP A 404 32.83 1.15 11.31
N ILE A 405 33.95 1.56 10.69
CA ILE A 405 35.01 0.64 10.24
C ILE A 405 35.60 -0.04 11.48
#